data_AF-A0AAW7M6H0-F1
#
_entry.id   AF-A0AAW7M6H0-F1
#
_cell.length_a   1.000
_cell.length_b   1.000
_cell.length_c   1.000
_cell.angle_alpha   90.00
_cell.angle_beta   90.00
_cell.angle_gamma   90.00
#
_symmetry.space_group_name_H-M   'P 1'
#
loop_
_entity.id
_entity.type
_entity.pdbx_description
1 polymer ?
#
loop_
_entity_poly.entity_id
_entity_poly.type
_entity_poly.pdbx_seq_one_letter_code
_entity_poly.pdbx_strand_id
1 'polypeptide(L)'
;MEYLEINGWKICFHKCFLDQITELAKKVAELKAAKPSEYHTKKETKLLRAIERVIEEWIASDPLNPQYRQGETLGDEYKHWFRVKFLQQFRLFFRCSQEHKTIIIGWVNDFGTLRAYGSKTDAYKVFAAMLDAGNPPDDWDKLLNAATKATATASIPDFLTRQP
;
A
#
# COMPACT_ATOMS: atom_id res chain seq x y z
N MET A 1 -7.65 9.82 -13.54
CA MET A 1 -7.56 10.67 -12.33
C MET A 1 -6.15 10.53 -11.78
N GLU A 2 -5.46 11.61 -11.45
CA GLU A 2 -4.03 11.58 -11.08
C GLU A 2 -3.77 11.22 -9.61
N TYR A 3 -4.80 11.36 -8.76
CA TYR A 3 -4.78 11.08 -7.33
C TYR A 3 -6.21 10.82 -6.85
N LEU A 4 -6.37 10.10 -5.73
CA LEU A 4 -7.62 9.99 -5.00
C LEU A 4 -7.63 11.02 -3.86
N GLU A 5 -8.73 11.74 -3.63
CA GLU A 5 -8.81 12.71 -2.52
C GLU A 5 -9.69 12.17 -1.39
N ILE A 6 -9.12 12.03 -0.19
CA ILE A 6 -9.84 11.60 1.03
C ILE A 6 -9.37 12.47 2.19
N ASN A 7 -10.31 13.00 2.97
CA ASN A 7 -10.01 13.85 4.15
C ASN A 7 -9.04 15.01 3.85
N GLY A 8 -9.11 15.58 2.63
CA GLY A 8 -8.24 16.67 2.19
C GLY A 8 -6.80 16.25 1.84
N TRP A 9 -6.52 14.95 1.75
CA TRP A 9 -5.24 14.41 1.30
C TRP A 9 -5.33 13.86 -0.12
N LYS A 10 -4.33 14.21 -0.94
CA LYS A 10 -4.12 13.60 -2.25
C LYS A 10 -3.40 12.27 -2.07
N ILE A 11 -3.98 11.18 -2.55
CA ILE A 11 -3.43 9.83 -2.44
C ILE A 11 -3.01 9.36 -3.82
N CYS A 12 -1.71 9.14 -3.98
CA CYS A 12 -1.11 8.55 -5.17
C CYS A 12 -0.62 7.13 -4.85
N PHE A 13 -0.64 6.26 -5.85
CA PHE A 13 -0.23 4.87 -5.75
C PHE A 13 1.00 4.61 -6.62
N HIS A 14 2.06 4.09 -6.03
CA HIS A 14 3.23 3.66 -6.77
C HIS A 14 2.95 2.34 -7.51
N LYS A 15 3.65 2.11 -8.64
CA LYS A 15 3.48 0.89 -9.45
C LYS A 15 3.67 -0.39 -8.64
N CYS A 16 4.65 -0.42 -7.73
CA CYS A 16 4.90 -1.56 -6.85
C CYS A 16 3.66 -1.99 -6.05
N PHE A 17 2.88 -1.03 -5.55
CA PHE A 17 1.62 -1.32 -4.88
C PHE A 17 0.51 -1.70 -5.87
N LEU A 18 0.40 -0.97 -6.97
CA LEU A 18 -0.65 -1.18 -7.98
C LEU A 18 -0.58 -2.58 -8.61
N ASP A 19 0.63 -3.08 -8.89
CA ASP A 19 0.81 -4.43 -9.43
C ASP A 19 0.25 -5.48 -8.47
N GLN A 20 0.55 -5.37 -7.17
CA GLN A 20 0.11 -6.31 -6.15
C GLN A 20 -1.40 -6.27 -5.93
N ILE A 21 -1.96 -5.07 -5.84
CA ILE A 21 -3.38 -4.92 -5.56
C ILE A 21 -4.24 -5.31 -6.75
N THR A 22 -3.74 -5.12 -7.98
CA THR A 22 -4.40 -5.59 -9.20
C THR A 22 -4.46 -7.11 -9.24
N GLU A 23 -3.36 -7.79 -8.90
CA GLU A 23 -3.36 -9.25 -8.82
C GLU A 23 -4.30 -9.77 -7.73
N LEU A 24 -4.30 -9.13 -6.55
CA LEU A 24 -5.21 -9.49 -5.47
C LEU A 24 -6.69 -9.29 -5.85
N ALA A 25 -7.01 -8.16 -6.48
CA ALA A 25 -8.35 -7.86 -6.96
C ALA A 25 -8.83 -8.87 -8.02
N LYS A 26 -7.94 -9.27 -8.94
CA LYS A 26 -8.24 -10.32 -9.93
C LYS A 26 -8.60 -11.65 -9.25
N LYS A 27 -7.81 -12.08 -8.26
CA LYS A 27 -8.10 -13.30 -7.48
C LYS A 27 -9.44 -13.20 -6.77
N VAL A 28 -9.77 -12.05 -6.19
CA VAL A 28 -11.08 -11.83 -5.54
C VAL A 28 -12.22 -11.88 -6.56
N ALA A 29 -12.05 -11.32 -7.76
CA ALA A 29 -13.04 -11.39 -8.83
C ALA A 29 -13.28 -12.84 -9.30
N GLU A 30 -12.22 -13.63 -9.48
CA GLU A 30 -12.31 -15.05 -9.81
C GLU A 30 -13.01 -15.86 -8.69
N LEU A 31 -12.68 -15.58 -7.43
CA LEU A 31 -13.35 -16.19 -6.27
C LEU A 31 -14.84 -15.82 -6.22
N LYS A 32 -15.18 -14.56 -6.52
CA LYS A 32 -16.57 -14.10 -6.58
C LYS A 32 -17.35 -14.80 -7.69
N ALA A 33 -16.76 -14.96 -8.87
CA ALA A 33 -17.38 -15.67 -9.98
C ALA A 33 -17.59 -17.17 -9.66
N ALA A 34 -16.59 -17.81 -9.04
CA ALA A 34 -16.65 -19.23 -8.70
C ALA A 34 -17.53 -19.54 -7.49
N LYS A 35 -17.56 -18.67 -6.47
CA LYS A 35 -18.27 -18.88 -5.20
C LYS A 35 -18.97 -17.59 -4.71
N PRO A 36 -20.04 -17.12 -5.37
CA PRO A 36 -20.65 -15.82 -5.12
C PRO A 36 -21.16 -15.59 -3.69
N SER A 37 -21.61 -16.63 -2.98
CA SER A 37 -22.11 -16.53 -1.61
C SER A 37 -21.01 -16.61 -0.54
N GLU A 38 -19.86 -17.20 -0.86
CA GLU A 38 -18.80 -17.49 0.12
C GLU A 38 -17.56 -16.63 -0.04
N TYR A 39 -17.35 -15.98 -1.19
CA TYR A 39 -16.09 -15.31 -1.51
C TYR A 39 -15.68 -14.27 -0.45
N HIS A 40 -16.65 -13.63 0.20
CA HIS A 40 -16.44 -12.68 1.30
C HIS A 40 -15.65 -13.25 2.49
N THR A 41 -15.71 -14.56 2.70
CA THR A 41 -15.02 -15.23 3.82
C THR A 41 -13.58 -15.62 3.49
N LYS A 42 -13.20 -15.61 2.20
CA LYS A 42 -11.88 -16.04 1.73
C LYS A 42 -10.81 -15.02 2.11
N LYS A 43 -9.59 -15.51 2.32
CA LYS A 43 -8.47 -14.72 2.85
C LYS A 43 -8.09 -13.56 1.92
N GLU A 44 -8.16 -13.76 0.61
CA GLU A 44 -7.86 -12.76 -0.41
C GLU A 44 -8.84 -11.59 -0.32
N THR A 45 -10.14 -11.89 -0.22
CA THR A 45 -11.19 -10.88 -0.08
C THR A 45 -11.05 -10.09 1.23
N LYS A 46 -10.72 -10.78 2.33
CA LYS A 46 -10.46 -10.14 3.63
C LYS A 46 -9.23 -9.24 3.57
N LEU A 47 -8.16 -9.67 2.89
CA LEU A 47 -6.94 -8.88 2.73
C LEU A 47 -7.20 -7.63 1.90
N LEU A 48 -7.88 -7.76 0.76
CA LEU A 48 -8.21 -6.63 -0.11
C LEU A 48 -9.00 -5.56 0.66
N ARG A 49 -10.08 -5.99 1.33
CA ARG A 49 -10.89 -5.10 2.17
C ARG A 49 -10.11 -4.47 3.32
N ALA A 50 -9.17 -5.20 3.92
CA ALA A 50 -8.35 -4.64 4.98
C ALA A 50 -7.38 -3.57 4.46
N ILE A 51 -6.82 -3.75 3.26
CA ILE A 51 -5.95 -2.76 2.61
C ILE A 51 -6.72 -1.48 2.31
N GLU A 52 -7.92 -1.59 1.74
CA GLU A 52 -8.82 -0.45 1.49
C GLU A 52 -9.05 0.36 2.77
N ARG A 53 -9.50 -0.31 3.84
CA ARG A 53 -9.77 0.35 5.12
C ARG A 53 -8.53 1.00 5.74
N VAL A 54 -7.37 0.36 5.62
CA VAL A 54 -6.10 0.95 6.08
C VAL A 54 -5.83 2.27 5.35
N ILE A 55 -6.06 2.32 4.04
CA ILE A 55 -5.77 3.53 3.25
C ILE A 55 -6.81 4.61 3.55
N GLU A 56 -8.09 4.28 3.46
CA GLU A 56 -9.20 5.25 3.52
C GLU A 56 -9.54 5.68 4.95
N GLU A 57 -9.61 4.74 5.90
CA GLU A 57 -10.05 5.03 7.26
C GLU A 57 -8.88 5.41 8.18
N TRP A 58 -7.69 4.82 7.97
CA TRP A 58 -6.58 4.95 8.93
C TRP A 58 -5.48 5.91 8.46
N ILE A 59 -4.97 5.72 7.25
CA ILE A 59 -3.89 6.55 6.70
C ILE A 59 -4.44 7.93 6.32
N ALA A 60 -5.55 7.99 5.57
CA ALA A 60 -6.10 9.27 5.15
C ALA A 60 -6.64 10.11 6.31
N SER A 61 -7.01 9.50 7.45
CA SER A 61 -7.46 10.25 8.64
C SER A 61 -6.31 10.98 9.34
N ASP A 62 -5.13 10.37 9.47
CA ASP A 62 -3.96 10.98 10.13
C ASP A 62 -2.66 10.32 9.64
N PRO A 63 -2.15 10.69 8.45
CA PRO A 63 -1.00 10.00 7.85
C PRO A 63 0.32 10.25 8.61
N LEU A 64 0.37 11.29 9.44
CA LEU A 64 1.54 11.66 10.24
C LEU A 64 1.55 11.04 11.63
N ASN A 65 0.58 10.15 11.93
CA ASN A 65 0.45 9.55 13.24
C ASN A 65 1.78 8.89 13.69
N PRO A 66 2.29 9.21 14.90
CA PRO A 66 3.53 8.64 15.41
C PRO A 66 3.55 7.10 15.42
N GLN A 67 2.40 6.43 15.53
CA GLN A 67 2.30 4.97 15.49
C GLN A 67 2.77 4.36 14.16
N TYR A 68 2.72 5.14 13.08
CA TYR A 68 3.15 4.72 11.74
C TYR A 68 4.65 4.89 11.54
N ARG A 69 5.37 5.54 12.47
CA ARG A 69 6.83 5.61 12.40
C ARG A 69 7.41 4.21 12.59
N GLN A 70 8.31 3.84 11.68
CA GLN A 70 8.97 2.53 11.70
C GLN A 70 10.33 2.55 12.42
N GLY A 71 10.84 3.74 12.77
CA GLY A 71 12.14 3.91 13.40
C GLY A 71 13.24 3.48 12.43
N GLU A 72 14.14 2.63 12.90
CA GLU A 72 15.32 2.15 12.15
C GLU A 72 15.07 0.79 11.48
N THR A 73 13.82 0.32 11.44
CA THR A 73 13.51 -1.05 10.95
C THR A 73 13.89 -1.26 9.48
N LEU A 74 13.78 -0.22 8.64
CA LEU A 74 14.25 -0.22 7.25
C LEU A 74 15.69 0.28 7.09
N GLY A 75 16.36 0.69 8.16
CA GLY A 75 17.62 1.43 8.11
C GLY A 75 17.44 2.94 8.26
N ASP A 76 18.55 3.64 8.53
CA ASP A 76 18.56 5.07 8.84
C ASP A 76 18.14 5.94 7.66
N GLU A 77 18.50 5.54 6.45
CA GLU A 77 18.22 6.27 5.21
C GLU A 77 16.71 6.34 4.93
N TYR A 78 15.96 5.29 5.30
CA TYR A 78 14.55 5.13 4.99
C TYR A 78 13.61 5.48 6.17
N LYS A 79 14.07 6.30 7.13
CA LYS A 79 13.26 6.78 8.28
C LYS A 79 12.02 7.58 7.88
N HIS A 80 12.03 8.15 6.68
CA HIS A 80 10.92 8.92 6.12
C HIS A 80 9.77 8.03 5.59
N TRP A 81 9.99 6.71 5.46
CA TRP A 81 8.92 5.76 5.18
C TRP A 81 8.13 5.45 6.45
N PHE A 82 6.82 5.53 6.33
CA PHE A 82 5.86 5.14 7.34
C PHE A 82 5.38 3.71 7.09
N ARG A 83 4.84 3.08 8.13
CA ARG A 83 4.39 1.69 8.09
C ARG A 83 3.17 1.47 8.97
N VAL A 84 2.07 1.07 8.35
CA VAL A 84 0.88 0.58 9.06
C VAL A 84 0.99 -0.93 9.27
N LYS A 85 0.62 -1.38 10.48
CA LYS A 85 0.50 -2.80 10.82
C LYS A 85 -0.97 -3.19 10.81
N PHE A 86 -1.33 -4.24 10.07
CA PHE A 86 -2.70 -4.75 10.05
C PHE A 86 -2.71 -6.28 9.91
N LEU A 87 -3.82 -6.91 10.29
CA LEU A 87 -4.00 -8.38 10.25
C LEU A 87 -2.79 -9.16 10.84
N GLN A 88 -2.16 -8.61 11.88
CA GLN A 88 -0.93 -9.07 12.56
C GLN A 88 0.34 -9.10 11.69
N GLN A 89 0.29 -9.77 10.54
CA GLN A 89 1.44 -10.11 9.69
C GLN A 89 1.61 -9.20 8.47
N PHE A 90 0.64 -8.33 8.20
CA PHE A 90 0.66 -7.44 7.03
C PHE A 90 1.13 -6.03 7.40
N ARG A 91 1.86 -5.42 6.46
CA ARG A 91 2.54 -4.14 6.54
C ARG A 91 2.32 -3.41 5.23
N LEU A 92 1.77 -2.21 5.33
CA LEU A 92 1.67 -1.28 4.21
C LEU A 92 2.64 -0.14 4.49
N PHE A 93 3.49 0.14 3.50
CA PHE A 93 4.50 1.19 3.56
C PHE A 93 4.10 2.36 2.65
N PHE A 94 4.21 3.57 3.20
CA PHE A 94 3.84 4.79 2.52
C PHE A 94 4.77 5.95 2.90
N ARG A 95 4.78 7.00 2.08
CA ARG A 95 5.33 8.31 2.44
C ARG A 95 4.23 9.35 2.41
N CYS A 96 4.41 10.43 3.16
CA CYS A 96 3.52 11.57 3.07
C CYS A 96 4.29 12.88 3.22
N SER A 97 3.75 13.95 2.64
CA SER A 97 4.23 15.32 2.80
C SER A 97 3.09 16.19 3.29
N GLN A 98 3.29 16.80 4.46
CA GLN A 98 2.36 17.76 5.03
C GLN A 98 2.26 19.02 4.16
N GLU A 99 3.39 19.46 3.58
CA GLU A 99 3.49 20.65 2.74
C GLU A 99 2.67 20.49 1.46
N HIS A 100 2.79 19.34 0.78
CA HIS A 100 2.04 19.07 -0.44
C HIS A 100 0.63 18.53 -0.21
N LYS A 101 0.29 18.19 1.04
CA LYS A 101 -0.93 17.44 1.40
C LYS A 101 -1.09 16.17 0.56
N THR A 102 -0.01 15.42 0.44
CA THR A 102 0.06 14.21 -0.40
C THR A 102 0.52 12.98 0.38
N ILE A 103 -0.11 11.85 0.11
CA ILE A 103 0.22 10.50 0.58
C ILE A 103 0.58 9.67 -0.65
N ILE A 104 1.70 8.96 -0.59
CA ILE A 104 2.14 8.02 -1.62
C ILE A 104 2.17 6.62 -1.02
N ILE A 105 1.26 5.76 -1.48
CA ILE A 105 1.24 4.34 -1.12
C ILE A 105 2.29 3.62 -1.97
N GLY A 106 3.33 3.13 -1.31
CA GLY A 106 4.51 2.58 -1.99
C GLY A 106 4.42 1.08 -2.24
N TRP A 107 4.10 0.32 -1.19
CA TRP A 107 4.15 -1.14 -1.23
C TRP A 107 3.36 -1.77 -0.07
N VAL A 108 2.85 -2.99 -0.28
CA VAL A 108 2.21 -3.80 0.76
C VAL A 108 2.72 -5.24 0.65
N ASN A 109 3.01 -5.91 1.76
CA ASN A 109 3.38 -7.32 1.66
C ASN A 109 2.15 -8.22 1.40
N ASP A 110 2.39 -9.40 0.85
CA ASP A 110 1.38 -10.39 0.49
C ASP A 110 1.55 -11.70 1.27
N PHE A 111 0.77 -12.72 0.91
CA PHE A 111 0.85 -14.05 1.53
C PHE A 111 2.20 -14.77 1.31
N GLY A 112 2.99 -14.38 0.32
CA GLY A 112 4.33 -14.94 0.06
C GLY A 112 5.44 -14.19 0.80
N THR A 113 5.16 -12.97 1.24
CA THR A 113 6.11 -12.05 1.90
C THR A 113 5.65 -11.68 3.32
N LEU A 114 5.03 -12.63 4.03
CA LEU A 114 4.58 -12.44 5.41
C LEU A 114 5.77 -12.15 6.34
N ARG A 115 5.54 -11.32 7.37
CA ARG A 115 6.57 -11.04 8.39
C ARG A 115 6.95 -12.34 9.10
N ALA A 116 8.20 -12.74 8.95
CA ALA A 116 8.79 -13.92 9.57
C ALA A 116 10.24 -13.60 9.94
N TYR A 117 10.48 -13.38 11.24
CA TYR A 117 11.81 -12.99 11.74
C TYR A 117 12.87 -14.00 11.29
N GLY A 118 13.95 -13.52 10.67
CA GLY A 118 15.01 -14.36 10.11
C GLY A 118 14.76 -14.87 8.68
N SER A 119 13.52 -14.84 8.16
CA SER A 119 13.23 -15.24 6.77
C SER A 119 13.87 -14.30 5.76
N LYS A 120 14.20 -14.82 4.57
CA LYS A 120 14.58 -14.01 3.40
C LYS A 120 13.37 -13.32 2.75
N THR A 121 12.16 -13.82 3.01
CA THR A 121 10.88 -13.27 2.51
C THR A 121 10.20 -12.34 3.51
N ASP A 122 10.90 -11.95 4.57
CA ASP A 122 10.35 -11.01 5.55
C ASP A 122 10.04 -9.66 4.88
N ALA A 123 8.86 -9.11 5.17
CA ALA A 123 8.37 -7.87 4.58
C ALA A 123 9.37 -6.70 4.68
N TYR A 124 10.13 -6.57 5.77
CA TYR A 124 11.12 -5.49 5.88
C TYR A 124 12.33 -5.72 4.98
N LYS A 125 12.82 -6.96 4.89
CA LYS A 125 13.96 -7.27 4.02
C LYS A 125 13.62 -7.11 2.56
N VAL A 126 12.42 -7.56 2.16
CA VAL A 126 11.94 -7.40 0.78
C VAL A 126 11.81 -5.92 0.45
N PHE A 127 11.16 -5.13 1.30
CA PHE A 127 10.98 -3.71 1.02
C PHE A 127 12.29 -2.92 1.08
N ALA A 128 13.18 -3.21 2.03
CA ALA A 128 14.51 -2.59 2.06
C ALA A 128 15.31 -2.89 0.79
N ALA A 129 15.35 -4.15 0.35
CA ALA A 129 16.03 -4.52 -0.90
C ALA A 129 15.41 -3.84 -2.14
N MET A 130 14.09 -3.61 -2.13
CA MET A 130 13.39 -2.85 -3.17
C MET A 130 13.82 -1.37 -3.19
N LEU A 131 13.95 -0.76 -2.00
CA LEU A 131 14.44 0.62 -1.86
C LEU A 131 15.90 0.74 -2.30
N ASP A 132 16.75 -0.21 -1.92
CA ASP A 132 18.16 -0.27 -2.34
C ASP A 132 18.30 -0.42 -3.88
N ALA A 133 17.34 -1.11 -4.51
CA ALA A 133 17.25 -1.22 -5.97
C ALA A 133 16.65 0.03 -6.64
N GLY A 134 16.25 1.04 -5.86
CA GLY A 134 15.67 2.31 -6.34
C GLY A 134 14.23 2.20 -6.83
N ASN A 135 13.49 1.18 -6.40
CA ASN A 135 12.12 0.95 -6.84
C ASN A 135 11.21 0.46 -5.68
N PRO A 136 10.51 1.35 -4.96
CA PRO A 136 10.28 2.76 -5.30
C PRO A 136 11.52 3.66 -5.13
N PRO A 137 11.60 4.78 -5.87
CA PRO A 137 12.70 5.73 -5.72
C PRO A 137 12.64 6.46 -4.37
N ASP A 138 13.80 6.76 -3.81
CA ASP A 138 13.93 7.41 -2.50
C ASP A 138 13.71 8.94 -2.55
N ASP A 139 14.04 9.58 -3.67
CA ASP A 139 13.78 11.01 -3.86
C ASP A 139 12.28 11.31 -3.96
N TRP A 140 11.83 12.36 -3.26
CA TRP A 140 10.40 12.68 -3.16
C TRP A 140 9.79 13.04 -4.52
N ASP A 141 10.44 13.89 -5.31
CA ASP A 141 9.90 14.35 -6.58
C ASP A 141 9.86 13.22 -7.61
N LYS A 142 10.90 12.38 -7.65
CA LYS A 142 10.89 11.17 -8.49
C LYS A 142 9.78 10.21 -8.07
N LEU A 143 9.59 10.02 -6.77
CA LEU A 143 8.54 9.15 -6.24
C LEU A 143 7.14 9.66 -6.56
N LEU A 144 6.89 10.95 -6.35
CA LEU A 144 5.62 11.59 -6.65
C LEU A 144 5.30 11.50 -8.13
N ASN A 145 6.24 11.84 -9.01
CA ASN A 145 6.05 11.74 -10.46
C ASN A 145 5.74 10.30 -10.90
N ALA A 146 6.49 9.31 -10.38
CA ALA A 146 6.25 7.90 -10.67
C ALA A 146 4.86 7.45 -10.19
N ALA A 147 4.47 7.82 -8.97
CA ALA A 147 3.18 7.46 -8.37
C ALA A 147 2.01 8.12 -9.08
N THR A 148 2.07 9.42 -9.39
CA THR A 148 1.02 10.13 -10.12
C THR A 148 0.85 9.55 -11.53
N LYS A 149 1.93 9.29 -12.25
CA LYS A 149 1.87 8.65 -13.58
C LYS A 149 1.24 7.26 -13.51
N ALA A 150 1.63 6.46 -12.52
CA ALA A 150 1.08 5.12 -12.33
C ALA A 150 -0.41 5.17 -11.94
N THR A 151 -0.79 6.10 -11.06
CA THR A 151 -2.19 6.33 -10.64
C THR A 151 -3.07 6.76 -11.80
N ALA A 152 -2.55 7.61 -12.69
CA ALA A 152 -3.27 8.08 -13.86
C ALA A 152 -3.46 6.99 -14.94
N THR A 153 -2.49 6.06 -15.05
CA THR A 153 -2.49 5.01 -16.08
C THR A 153 -3.21 3.75 -15.62
N ALA A 154 -3.14 3.41 -14.34
CA ALA A 154 -3.97 2.36 -13.79
C ALA A 154 -5.43 2.86 -13.83
N SER A 155 -6.34 2.05 -14.37
CA SER A 155 -7.69 2.08 -13.82
C SER A 155 -7.50 1.75 -12.35
N ILE A 156 -7.50 2.77 -11.48
CA ILE A 156 -7.62 2.59 -10.04
C ILE A 156 -8.72 1.56 -9.91
N PRO A 157 -8.42 0.32 -9.51
CA PRO A 157 -9.40 -0.72 -9.78
C PRO A 157 -10.62 -0.39 -8.94
N ASP A 158 -11.82 -0.67 -9.47
CA ASP A 158 -13.12 -0.18 -8.95
C ASP A 158 -13.30 -0.31 -7.42
N PHE A 159 -12.47 -1.10 -6.76
CA PHE A 159 -12.45 -1.27 -5.31
C PHE A 159 -12.00 -0.03 -4.50
N LEU A 160 -11.24 0.92 -5.05
CA LEU A 160 -10.92 2.21 -4.36
C LEU A 160 -11.87 3.36 -4.76
N THR A 161 -12.78 3.11 -5.69
CA THR A 161 -13.74 4.12 -6.20
C THR A 161 -15.19 3.79 -5.85
N ARG A 162 -15.44 2.66 -5.18
CA ARG A 162 -16.76 2.34 -4.63
C ARG A 162 -17.00 3.14 -3.36
N GLN A 163 -17.66 4.28 -3.52
CA GLN A 163 -18.55 4.76 -2.47
C GLN A 163 -19.67 3.73 -2.24
N PRO A 164 -20.13 3.54 -1.00
CA PRO A 164 -21.15 2.55 -0.63
C PRO A 164 -22.45 2.68 -1.43
#